data_AF-A0A352CCF7-F1
#
_entry.id   AF-A0A352CCF7-F1
#
_cell.length_a   1.000
_cell.length_b   1.000
_cell.length_c   1.000
_cell.angle_alpha   90.00
_cell.angle_beta   90.00
_cell.angle_gamma   90.00
#
_symmetry.space_group_name_H-M   'P 1'
#
loop_
_entity.id
_entity.type
_entity.pdbx_description
1 polymer ?
#
loop_
_entity_poly.entity_id
_entity_poly.type
_entity_poly.pdbx_seq_one_letter_code
_entity_poly.pdbx_strand_id
1 'polypeptide(L)'
;DLLDRADILPHEQVDVLNITTGARFTTYAISAPRGSKTFGVNGAAARLVQKGDRIIVVAYCQLPAEEARNYAPNVVLLNEYNEVVSSAA
;
A
#
# COMPACT_ATOMS: atom_id res chain seq x y z
N ASP A 1 -0.33 -4.74 10.93
CA ASP A 1 0.63 -3.67 11.28
C ASP A 1 0.65 -2.55 10.26
N LEU A 2 1.12 -2.80 9.04
CA LEU A 2 1.15 -1.75 8.00
C LEU A 2 -0.23 -1.50 7.41
N LEU A 3 -1.00 -2.56 7.13
CA LEU A 3 -2.41 -2.48 6.71
C LEU A 3 -3.22 -1.63 7.71
N ASP A 4 -3.20 -1.96 8.99
CA ASP A 4 -3.90 -1.20 10.03
C ASP A 4 -3.49 0.28 10.09
N ARG A 5 -2.20 0.60 9.93
CA ARG A 5 -1.70 1.99 9.96
C ARG A 5 -2.11 2.78 8.73
N ALA A 6 -2.21 2.12 7.59
CA ALA A 6 -2.67 2.71 6.34
C ALA A 6 -4.20 2.68 6.19
N ASP A 7 -4.91 2.09 7.16
CA ASP A 7 -6.35 1.83 7.11
C ASP A 7 -6.79 1.07 5.85
N ILE A 8 -5.98 0.07 5.45
CA ILE A 8 -6.28 -0.82 4.32
C ILE A 8 -6.78 -2.15 4.88
N LEU A 9 -7.94 -2.61 4.43
CA LEU A 9 -8.54 -3.86 4.87
C LEU A 9 -7.98 -5.07 4.12
N PRO A 10 -7.91 -6.25 4.77
CA PRO A 10 -7.67 -7.50 4.05
C PRO A 10 -8.71 -7.69 2.95
N HIS A 11 -8.26 -8.12 1.77
CA HIS A 11 -9.08 -8.29 0.55
C HIS A 11 -9.57 -7.00 -0.11
N GLU A 12 -9.15 -5.83 0.37
CA GLU A 12 -9.45 -4.56 -0.29
C GLU A 12 -8.65 -4.42 -1.59
N GLN A 13 -9.28 -3.79 -2.60
CA GLN A 13 -8.61 -3.45 -3.85
C GLN A 13 -7.55 -2.36 -3.62
N VAL A 14 -6.35 -2.59 -4.14
CA VAL A 14 -5.25 -1.63 -4.09
C VAL A 14 -4.60 -1.47 -5.46
N ASP A 15 -4.14 -0.27 -5.75
CA ASP A 15 -3.19 -0.03 -6.82
C ASP A 15 -1.76 -0.13 -6.29
N VAL A 16 -0.90 -0.79 -7.05
CA VAL A 16 0.53 -0.87 -6.79
C VAL A 16 1.28 -0.13 -7.89
N LEU A 17 2.07 0.86 -7.48
CA LEU A 17 2.83 1.74 -8.35
C LEU A 17 4.32 1.46 -8.12
N ASN A 18 4.97 0.80 -9.08
CA ASN A 18 6.39 0.45 -8.97
C ASN A 18 7.24 1.66 -9.37
N ILE A 19 7.93 2.28 -8.41
CA ILE A 19 8.81 3.45 -8.61
C ILE A 19 10.04 3.05 -9.42
N THR A 20 10.57 1.84 -9.21
CA THR A 20 11.78 1.38 -9.89
C THR A 20 11.57 1.21 -11.39
N THR A 21 10.41 0.67 -11.80
CA THR A 21 10.17 0.28 -13.21
C THR A 21 9.11 1.13 -13.91
N GLY A 22 8.31 1.88 -13.16
CA GLY A 22 7.15 2.62 -13.68
C GLY A 22 5.90 1.76 -13.90
N ALA A 23 5.94 0.45 -13.63
CA ALA A 23 4.78 -0.42 -13.77
C ALA A 23 3.64 -0.01 -12.82
N ARG A 24 2.40 -0.10 -13.30
CA ARG A 24 1.18 0.22 -12.53
C ARG A 24 0.17 -0.89 -12.74
N PHE A 25 -0.40 -1.40 -11.66
CA PHE A 25 -1.40 -2.46 -11.73
C PHE A 25 -2.32 -2.45 -10.50
N THR A 26 -3.50 -3.00 -10.69
CA THR A 26 -4.52 -3.15 -9.64
C THR A 26 -4.55 -4.60 -9.16
N THR A 27 -4.65 -4.79 -7.85
CA THR A 27 -4.76 -6.09 -7.19
C THR A 27 -5.53 -5.94 -5.88
N TYR A 28 -5.45 -6.90 -4.97
CA TYR A 28 -6.02 -6.83 -3.63
C TYR A 28 -4.99 -7.14 -2.54
N ALA A 29 -5.22 -6.61 -1.34
CA ALA A 29 -4.36 -6.82 -0.19
C ALA A 29 -4.60 -8.19 0.49
N ILE A 30 -3.53 -8.81 0.98
CA ILE A 30 -3.58 -10.03 1.79
C ILE A 30 -2.73 -9.81 3.04
N SER A 31 -3.26 -10.18 4.21
CA SER A 31 -2.53 -10.07 5.47
C SER A 31 -1.31 -10.98 5.52
N ALA A 32 -0.18 -10.42 5.94
CA ALA A 32 1.00 -11.17 6.37
C ALA A 32 1.06 -11.20 7.92
N PRO A 33 1.86 -12.10 8.53
CA PRO A 33 2.05 -12.11 9.98
C PRO A 33 2.46 -10.74 10.51
N ARG A 34 1.89 -10.34 11.65
CA ARG A 34 2.23 -9.08 12.33
C ARG A 34 3.72 -9.03 12.67
N GLY A 35 4.31 -7.83 12.62
CA GLY A 35 5.74 -7.61 12.81
C GLY A 35 6.65 -8.04 11.66
N SER A 36 6.17 -8.80 10.66
CA SER A 36 7.04 -9.38 9.63
C SER A 36 7.62 -8.37 8.63
N LYS A 37 7.01 -7.18 8.49
CA LYS A 37 7.36 -6.15 7.48
C LYS A 37 7.38 -6.69 6.04
N THR A 38 6.65 -7.78 5.78
CA THR A 38 6.62 -8.46 4.49
C THR A 38 5.80 -7.68 3.46
N PHE A 39 6.40 -7.39 2.31
CA PHE A 39 5.70 -7.08 1.08
C PHE A 39 5.91 -8.22 0.09
N GLY A 40 4.84 -8.96 -0.20
CA GLY A 40 4.85 -10.09 -1.13
C GLY A 40 3.92 -9.82 -2.31
N VAL A 41 4.44 -9.91 -3.52
CA VAL A 41 3.67 -9.82 -4.75
C VAL A 41 3.60 -11.21 -5.39
N ASN A 42 2.39 -11.77 -5.47
CA ASN A 42 2.16 -13.14 -5.90
C ASN A 42 1.51 -13.20 -7.29
N GLY A 43 1.57 -14.38 -7.93
CA GLY A 43 0.85 -14.64 -9.18
C GLY A 43 1.34 -13.78 -10.35
N ALA A 44 0.42 -13.36 -11.22
CA ALA A 44 0.73 -12.60 -12.42
C ALA A 44 1.46 -11.27 -12.12
N ALA A 45 1.15 -10.64 -10.98
CA ALA A 45 1.77 -9.39 -10.57
C ALA A 45 3.28 -9.52 -10.26
N ALA A 46 3.78 -10.73 -9.96
CA ALA A 46 5.20 -10.98 -9.75
C ALA A 46 6.06 -10.74 -11.01
N ARG A 47 5.42 -10.64 -12.19
CA ARG A 47 6.11 -10.24 -13.44
C ARG A 47 6.36 -8.73 -13.52
N LEU A 48 5.69 -7.92 -12.69
CA LEU A 48 5.73 -6.46 -12.71
C LEU A 48 6.48 -5.85 -11.52
N VAL A 49 6.83 -6.67 -10.52
CA VAL A 49 7.57 -6.27 -9.31
C VAL A 49 8.57 -7.34 -8.95
N GLN A 50 9.83 -6.94 -8.71
CA GLN A 50 10.88 -7.82 -8.20
C GLN A 50 11.24 -7.48 -6.75
N LYS A 51 11.88 -8.43 -6.05
CA LYS A 51 12.41 -8.16 -4.71
C LYS A 51 13.41 -6.99 -4.77
N GLY A 52 13.25 -6.03 -3.87
CA GLY A 52 14.08 -4.82 -3.81
C GLY A 52 13.51 -3.62 -4.58
N ASP A 53 12.47 -3.82 -5.39
CA ASP A 53 11.78 -2.69 -6.01
C ASP A 53 11.11 -1.81 -4.96
N ARG A 54 11.14 -0.50 -5.19
CA ARG A 54 10.39 0.46 -4.40
C ARG A 54 9.01 0.59 -4.99
N ILE A 55 7.98 0.40 -4.17
CA ILE A 55 6.58 0.46 -4.58
C ILE A 55 5.79 1.42 -3.70
N ILE A 56 4.69 1.94 -4.25
CA ILE A 56 3.63 2.64 -3.52
C ILE A 56 2.39 1.74 -3.59
N VAL A 57 1.71 1.56 -2.47
CA VAL A 57 0.42 0.86 -2.39
C VAL A 57 -0.65 1.89 -2.03
N VAL A 58 -1.72 1.97 -2.82
CA VAL A 58 -2.79 2.96 -2.65
C VAL A 58 -4.13 2.26 -2.63
N ALA A 59 -4.93 2.53 -1.60
CA ALA A 59 -6.36 2.23 -1.56
C ALA A 59 -7.14 3.52 -1.79
N TYR A 60 -8.34 3.41 -2.38
CA TYR A 60 -9.20 4.55 -2.65
C TYR A 60 -10.58 4.30 -2.07
N CYS A 61 -11.18 5.32 -1.49
CA CYS A 61 -12.58 5.32 -1.11
C CYS A 61 -13.36 6.38 -1.89
N GLN A 62 -14.67 6.21 -1.97
CA GLN A 62 -15.59 7.23 -2.46
C GLN A 62 -16.20 7.93 -1.27
N LEU A 63 -16.18 9.26 -1.29
CA LEU A 63 -16.73 10.09 -0.22
C LEU A 63 -17.70 11.11 -0.82
N PRO A 64 -18.72 11.55 -0.06
CA PRO A 64 -19.49 12.74 -0.41
C PRO A 64 -18.56 13.94 -0.63
N ALA A 65 -18.91 14.81 -1.58
CA ALA A 65 -18.04 15.91 -1.99
C ALA A 65 -17.69 16.90 -0.86
N GLU A 66 -18.58 17.06 0.14
CA GLU A 66 -18.33 17.92 1.30
C GLU A 66 -17.30 17.31 2.26
N GLU A 67 -17.37 15.99 2.47
CA GLU A 67 -16.40 15.25 3.30
C GLU A 67 -15.04 15.17 2.59
N ALA A 68 -15.03 14.88 1.29
CA ALA A 68 -13.82 14.73 0.50
C ALA A 68 -12.92 15.98 0.51
N ARG A 69 -13.51 17.19 0.61
CA ARG A 69 -12.76 18.46 0.67
C ARG A 69 -11.89 18.60 1.92
N ASN A 70 -12.27 17.92 3.01
CA ASN A 70 -11.59 17.98 4.29
C ASN A 70 -10.99 16.62 4.69
N TYR A 71 -10.98 15.65 3.77
CA TYR A 71 -10.48 14.32 4.03
C TYR A 71 -8.94 14.32 4.06
N ALA A 72 -8.39 13.83 5.16
CA ALA A 72 -6.97 13.54 5.28
C ALA A 72 -6.77 12.02 5.06
N PRO A 73 -5.98 11.60 4.07
CA PRO A 73 -5.68 10.19 3.88
C PRO A 73 -4.67 9.70 4.92
N ASN A 74 -4.78 8.44 5.31
CA ASN A 74 -3.75 7.78 6.09
C ASN A 74 -2.49 7.56 5.24
N VAL A 75 -1.37 8.15 5.64
CA VAL A 75 -0.08 8.03 4.93
C VAL A 75 0.95 7.41 5.85
N VAL A 76 1.46 6.25 5.45
CA VAL A 76 2.52 5.52 6.16
C VAL A 76 3.80 5.58 5.32
N LEU A 77 4.81 6.30 5.81
CA LEU A 77 6.12 6.39 5.16
C LEU A 77 7.07 5.34 5.77
N LEU A 78 7.75 4.62 4.88
CA LEU A 78 8.67 3.54 5.25
C LEU A 78 10.11 3.86 4.80
N ASN A 79 11.10 3.37 5.54
CA ASN A 79 12.51 3.34 5.10
C ASN A 79 12.82 2.12 4.22
N GLU A 80 14.07 1.96 3.79
CA GLU A 80 14.53 0.82 2.97
C GLU A 80 14.39 -0.56 3.65
N TYR A 81 14.15 -0.61 4.96
CA TYR A 81 13.93 -1.83 5.74
C TYR A 81 12.44 -2.05 6.05
N ASN A 82 11.54 -1.35 5.36
CA ASN A 82 10.09 -1.36 5.57
C ASN A 82 9.67 -0.97 7.00
N GLU A 83 10.45 -0.12 7.66
CA GLU A 83 10.17 0.40 9.00
C GLU A 83 9.46 1.73 8.89
N VAL A 84 8.46 1.94 9.74
CA VAL A 84 7.68 3.17 9.75
C VAL A 84 8.55 4.32 10.23
N VAL A 85 8.80 5.29 9.35
CA VAL A 85 9.54 6.52 9.66
C VAL A 85 8.59 7.59 10.17
N SER A 86 7.41 7.69 9.55
CA SER A 86 6.32 8.55 10.00
C SER A 86 4.98 7.97 9.60
N SER A 87 3.97 8.25 10.41
CA SER A 87 2.58 7.91 10.14
C SER A 87 1.76 9.16 10.43
N ALA A 88 1.00 9.64 9.45
CA ALA A 88 0.02 10.71 9.63
C ALA A 88 -1.37 10.14 9.30
N ALA A 89 -2.32 10.40 10.19
CA ALA A 89 -3.74 10.13 10.02
C ALA A 89 -4.46 11.47 9.81
#